data_AF-A0A9E4Z1K4-F1
#
_entry.id   AF-A0A9E4Z1K4-F1
#
_cell.length_a   1.000
_cell.length_b   1.000
_cell.length_c   1.000
_cell.angle_alpha   90.00
_cell.angle_beta   90.00
_cell.angle_gamma   90.00
#
_symmetry.space_group_name_H-M   'P 1'
#
loop_
_entity.id
_entity.type
_entity.pdbx_description
1 polymer ?
#
loop_
_entity_poly.entity_id
_entity_poly.type
_entity_poly.pdbx_seq_one_letter_code
_entity_poly.pdbx_strand_id
1 'polypeptide(L)'
;METRLRGKYAIVGIGETEYSRGSGRTTRAMGAMAIRRAMDDAGLDSQAVDGMLSYHGGDSTPSTSIMYDLGLRPNFYMDCSGGGSSTEALIGLAMGAIEAGMCDTVAIFRSMNGYSSIRIGGTGARAASAISGLDLMKRPYGLISAVQNFAF
;
A
#
# COMPACT_ATOMS: atom_id res chain seq x y z
N MET A 1 16.17 16.58 -23.27
CA MET A 1 15.44 15.59 -22.46
C MET A 1 14.00 15.60 -22.92
N GLU A 2 13.47 14.48 -23.42
CA GLU A 2 12.10 14.39 -23.91
C GLU A 2 11.13 14.57 -22.72
N THR A 3 10.44 15.70 -22.67
CA THR A 3 9.55 16.11 -21.57
C THR A 3 8.12 15.57 -21.72
N ARG A 4 7.96 14.33 -22.21
CA ARG A 4 6.64 13.72 -22.44
C ARG A 4 6.46 12.46 -21.62
N LEU A 5 5.56 12.52 -20.62
CA LEU A 5 5.16 11.36 -19.80
C LEU A 5 4.13 10.47 -20.48
N ARG A 6 3.41 11.00 -21.49
CA ARG A 6 2.34 10.27 -22.18
C ARG A 6 2.88 9.02 -22.87
N GLY A 7 2.36 7.86 -22.51
CA GLY A 7 2.71 6.58 -23.13
C GLY A 7 4.03 5.98 -22.66
N LYS A 8 4.68 6.56 -21.64
CA LYS A 8 5.92 6.02 -21.06
C LYS A 8 5.71 4.89 -20.05
N TYR A 9 4.62 4.94 -19.28
CA TYR A 9 4.29 3.94 -18.27
C TYR A 9 2.85 3.48 -18.44
N ALA A 10 2.57 2.29 -17.94
CA ALA A 10 1.25 1.69 -17.97
C ALA A 10 1.00 0.88 -16.69
N ILE A 11 -0.27 0.76 -16.31
CA ILE A 11 -0.72 -0.27 -15.38
C ILE A 11 -0.97 -1.52 -16.23
N VAL A 12 -0.19 -2.57 -15.99
CA VAL A 12 -0.21 -3.78 -16.82
C VAL A 12 -1.02 -4.92 -16.21
N GLY A 13 -1.40 -4.82 -14.93
CA GLY A 13 -2.29 -5.80 -14.29
C GLY A 13 -2.93 -5.26 -13.02
N ILE A 14 -4.11 -5.79 -12.70
CA ILE A 14 -4.89 -5.45 -11.51
C ILE A 14 -5.27 -6.72 -10.74
N GLY A 15 -5.30 -6.61 -9.41
CA GLY A 15 -5.61 -7.75 -8.56
C GLY A 15 -6.26 -7.31 -7.26
N GLU A 16 -7.45 -7.86 -6.99
CA GLU A 16 -8.24 -7.54 -5.81
C GLU A 16 -8.59 -8.81 -5.04
N THR A 17 -8.85 -8.67 -3.74
CA THR A 17 -9.54 -9.68 -2.95
C THR A 17 -11.04 -9.41 -2.93
N GLU A 18 -11.83 -10.39 -2.51
CA GLU A 18 -13.24 -10.15 -2.18
C GLU A 18 -13.38 -9.09 -1.06
N TYR A 19 -14.25 -8.10 -1.28
CA TYR A 19 -14.61 -7.11 -0.27
C TYR A 19 -15.66 -7.68 0.69
N SER A 20 -15.26 -7.91 1.94
CA SER A 20 -16.11 -8.51 2.96
C SER A 20 -15.99 -7.82 4.30
N ARG A 21 -17.04 -7.97 5.12
CA ARG A 21 -16.98 -7.60 6.54
C ARG A 21 -16.50 -8.81 7.32
N GLY A 22 -15.38 -8.66 8.04
CA GLY A 22 -14.82 -9.76 8.83
C GLY A 22 -14.25 -10.87 7.94
N SER A 23 -13.26 -10.54 7.12
CA SER A 23 -12.67 -11.42 6.09
C SER A 23 -12.18 -12.78 6.59
N GLY A 24 -11.94 -12.95 7.90
CA GLY A 24 -11.31 -14.14 8.48
C GLY A 24 -9.87 -14.38 8.02
N ARG A 25 -9.28 -13.45 7.27
CA ARG A 25 -7.95 -13.56 6.66
C ARG A 25 -7.02 -12.48 7.25
N THR A 26 -5.73 -12.76 7.28
CA THR A 26 -4.73 -11.76 7.65
C THR A 26 -4.55 -10.75 6.52
N THR A 27 -4.14 -9.51 6.83
CA THR A 27 -3.79 -8.53 5.80
C THR A 27 -2.66 -9.04 4.91
N ARG A 28 -1.69 -9.77 5.48
CA ARG A 28 -0.61 -10.45 4.74
C ARG A 28 -1.14 -11.38 3.66
N ALA A 29 -2.06 -12.29 4.02
CA ALA A 29 -2.64 -13.23 3.06
C ALA A 29 -3.45 -12.53 1.96
N MET A 30 -4.20 -11.48 2.32
CA MET A 30 -4.96 -10.69 1.34
C MET A 30 -4.05 -9.91 0.40
N GLY A 31 -3.00 -9.25 0.93
CA GLY A 31 -2.03 -8.52 0.12
C GLY A 31 -1.26 -9.42 -0.83
N ALA A 32 -0.78 -10.59 -0.35
CA ALA A 32 -0.14 -11.58 -1.20
C ALA A 32 -1.07 -12.11 -2.30
N MET A 33 -2.35 -12.35 -1.96
CA MET A 33 -3.36 -12.76 -2.95
C MET A 33 -3.62 -11.68 -4.00
N ALA A 34 -3.75 -10.42 -3.59
CA ALA A 34 -3.99 -9.30 -4.50
C ALA A 34 -2.82 -9.12 -5.48
N ILE A 35 -1.58 -9.11 -4.99
CA ILE A 35 -0.39 -8.96 -5.85
C ILE A 35 -0.26 -10.15 -6.78
N ARG A 36 -0.46 -11.39 -6.30
CA ARG A 36 -0.42 -12.57 -7.17
C ARG A 36 -1.43 -12.48 -8.31
N ARG A 37 -2.67 -12.06 -8.02
CA ARG A 37 -3.70 -11.84 -9.05
C ARG A 37 -3.32 -10.75 -10.04
N ALA A 38 -2.70 -9.66 -9.58
CA ALA A 38 -2.22 -8.59 -10.45
C ALA A 38 -1.08 -9.06 -11.37
N MET A 39 -0.16 -9.90 -10.87
CA MET A 39 0.88 -10.54 -11.69
C MET A 39 0.27 -11.50 -12.71
N ASP A 40 -0.69 -12.33 -12.29
CA ASP A 40 -1.41 -13.27 -13.17
C ASP A 40 -2.14 -12.52 -14.30
N ASP A 41 -2.80 -11.40 -14.01
CA ASP A 41 -3.49 -10.52 -14.98
C ASP A 41 -2.50 -9.87 -15.97
N ALA A 42 -1.31 -9.49 -15.49
CA ALA A 42 -0.25 -8.94 -16.33
C ALA A 42 0.52 -10.00 -17.13
N GLY A 43 0.32 -11.29 -16.85
CA GLY A 43 1.14 -12.38 -17.42
C GLY A 43 2.60 -12.35 -16.95
N LEU A 44 2.85 -11.81 -15.75
CA LEU A 44 4.19 -11.68 -15.17
C LEU A 44 4.45 -12.76 -14.13
N ASP A 45 5.71 -13.18 -14.02
CA ASP A 45 6.19 -13.98 -12.90
C ASP A 45 6.81 -13.11 -11.80
N SER A 46 7.20 -13.74 -10.70
CA SER A 46 7.81 -13.06 -9.55
C SER A 46 9.18 -12.45 -9.84
N GLN A 47 9.87 -12.88 -10.90
CA GLN A 47 11.19 -12.34 -11.28
C GLN A 47 11.05 -11.05 -12.10
N ALA A 48 9.91 -10.87 -12.78
CA ALA A 48 9.62 -9.67 -13.55
C ALA A 48 9.19 -8.46 -12.69
N VAL A 49 8.83 -8.68 -11.42
CA VAL A 49 8.48 -7.59 -10.48
C VAL A 49 9.69 -7.25 -9.61
N ASP A 50 10.32 -6.14 -9.93
CA ASP A 50 11.58 -5.69 -9.31
C ASP A 50 11.43 -4.36 -8.54
N GLY A 51 10.20 -3.88 -8.36
CA GLY A 51 9.85 -2.79 -7.45
C GLY A 51 8.62 -3.11 -6.60
N MET A 52 8.54 -2.58 -5.39
CA MET A 52 7.34 -2.75 -4.55
C MET A 52 7.05 -1.56 -3.65
N LEU A 53 5.81 -1.09 -3.68
CA LEU A 53 5.37 0.07 -2.92
C LEU A 53 4.05 -0.21 -2.19
N SER A 54 3.90 0.39 -1.01
CA SER A 54 2.65 0.38 -0.27
C SER A 54 2.55 1.59 0.65
N TYR A 55 1.35 1.84 1.16
CA TYR A 55 1.13 2.83 2.21
C TYR A 55 0.33 2.22 3.35
N HIS A 56 0.59 2.65 4.59
CA HIS A 56 -0.23 2.26 5.73
C HIS A 56 0.04 3.10 6.98
N GLY A 57 -0.96 3.16 7.86
CA GLY A 57 -0.83 3.74 9.21
C GLY A 57 -0.51 2.70 10.29
N GLY A 58 -0.03 1.52 9.91
CA GLY A 58 0.12 0.35 10.80
C GLY A 58 -1.06 -0.64 10.74
N ASP A 59 -1.98 -0.44 9.79
CA ASP A 59 -3.17 -1.25 9.56
C ASP A 59 -3.09 -2.09 8.26
N SER A 60 -1.88 -2.22 7.71
CA SER A 60 -1.52 -3.11 6.59
C SER A 60 -0.33 -3.97 6.99
N THR A 61 -0.06 -5.00 6.19
CA THR A 61 1.22 -5.72 6.26
C THR A 61 2.30 -4.95 5.51
N PRO A 62 3.53 -4.82 6.05
CA PRO A 62 4.66 -4.22 5.35
C PRO A 62 5.04 -4.96 4.07
N SER A 63 5.53 -4.23 3.06
CA SER A 63 5.92 -4.78 1.76
C SER A 63 6.89 -5.95 1.88
N THR A 64 7.88 -5.83 2.77
CA THR A 64 8.90 -6.85 3.02
C THR A 64 8.33 -8.22 3.37
N SER A 65 7.23 -8.28 4.11
CA SER A 65 6.62 -9.55 4.52
C SER A 65 5.97 -10.28 3.35
N ILE A 66 5.40 -9.53 2.40
CA ILE A 66 4.72 -10.10 1.22
C ILE A 66 5.74 -10.47 0.13
N MET A 67 6.83 -9.71 -0.01
CA MET A 67 7.93 -10.08 -0.90
C MET A 67 8.40 -11.50 -0.63
N TYR A 68 8.61 -11.85 0.64
CA TYR A 68 9.01 -13.20 1.03
C TYR A 68 7.97 -14.27 0.67
N ASP A 69 6.67 -13.97 0.84
CA ASP A 69 5.60 -14.94 0.53
C ASP A 69 5.48 -15.23 -0.97
N LEU A 70 5.78 -14.23 -1.80
CA LEU A 70 5.64 -14.31 -3.25
C LEU A 70 6.97 -14.57 -3.98
N GLY A 71 8.08 -14.67 -3.25
CA GLY A 71 9.41 -14.86 -3.83
C GLY A 71 9.91 -13.66 -4.66
N LEU A 72 9.38 -12.46 -4.39
CA LEU A 72 9.79 -11.23 -5.09
C LEU A 72 11.19 -10.80 -4.65
N ARG A 73 11.96 -10.23 -5.59
CA ARG A 73 13.30 -9.70 -5.35
C ARG A 73 13.43 -8.28 -5.87
N PRO A 74 12.78 -7.30 -5.23
CA PRO A 74 12.79 -5.94 -5.72
C PRO A 74 14.14 -5.25 -5.50
N ASN A 75 14.58 -4.51 -6.50
CA ASN A 75 15.71 -3.58 -6.44
C ASN A 75 15.33 -2.29 -5.69
N PHE A 76 14.06 -1.91 -5.73
CA PHE A 76 13.53 -0.74 -5.05
C PHE A 76 12.26 -1.08 -4.27
N TYR A 77 12.20 -0.68 -3.00
CA TYR A 77 10.97 -0.78 -2.23
C TYR A 77 10.84 0.31 -1.18
N MET A 78 9.59 0.69 -0.89
CA MET A 78 9.28 1.47 0.31
C MET A 78 7.81 1.37 0.72
N ASP A 79 7.59 1.46 2.02
CA ASP A 79 6.27 1.71 2.60
C ASP A 79 6.22 3.16 3.10
N CYS A 80 5.21 3.92 2.68
CA CYS A 80 4.98 5.26 3.21
C CYS A 80 3.87 5.27 4.28
N SER A 81 4.01 6.17 5.25
CA SER A 81 2.90 6.46 6.17
C SER A 81 1.90 7.36 5.46
N GLY A 82 0.67 6.88 5.31
CA GLY A 82 -0.24 7.43 4.31
C GLY A 82 -1.73 7.15 4.53
N GLY A 83 -2.57 7.89 3.81
CA GLY A 83 -4.02 7.74 3.75
C GLY A 83 -4.47 7.37 2.33
N GLY A 84 -5.76 7.53 2.02
CA GLY A 84 -6.30 7.16 0.70
C GLY A 84 -5.57 7.84 -0.48
N SER A 85 -5.18 9.11 -0.31
CA SER A 85 -4.45 9.91 -1.30
C SER A 85 -3.00 9.48 -1.54
N SER A 86 -2.48 8.54 -0.75
CA SER A 86 -1.12 8.05 -0.92
C SER A 86 -1.00 7.14 -2.13
N THR A 87 -2.10 6.56 -2.63
CA THR A 87 -2.09 5.68 -3.80
C THR A 87 -1.55 6.41 -5.04
N GLU A 88 -2.03 7.62 -5.30
CA GLU A 88 -1.59 8.46 -6.42
C GLU A 88 -0.13 8.89 -6.26
N ALA A 89 0.29 9.19 -5.02
CA ALA A 89 1.69 9.51 -4.72
C ALA A 89 2.63 8.32 -4.99
N LEU A 90 2.21 7.09 -4.68
CA LEU A 90 2.98 5.88 -4.97
C LEU A 90 3.11 5.64 -6.48
N ILE A 91 2.09 5.97 -7.28
CA ILE A 91 2.20 5.91 -8.75
C ILE A 91 3.28 6.89 -9.23
N GLY A 92 3.27 8.13 -8.74
CA GLY A 92 4.29 9.13 -9.09
C GLY A 92 5.70 8.69 -8.68
N LEU A 93 5.82 8.07 -7.51
CA LEU A 93 7.09 7.52 -7.04
C LEU A 93 7.56 6.33 -7.89
N ALA A 94 6.66 5.43 -8.29
CA ALA A 94 6.98 4.33 -9.19
C ALA A 94 7.51 4.84 -10.54
N MET A 95 6.86 5.85 -11.12
CA MET A 95 7.33 6.51 -12.34
C MET A 95 8.73 7.11 -12.15
N GLY A 96 8.97 7.79 -11.02
CA GLY A 96 10.28 8.35 -10.70
C GLY A 96 11.36 7.28 -10.51
N ALA A 97 11.02 6.15 -9.88
CA ALA A 97 11.93 5.03 -9.68
C ALA A 97 12.31 4.36 -11.00
N ILE A 98 11.34 4.21 -11.91
CA ILE A 98 11.57 3.71 -13.26
C ILE A 98 12.46 4.66 -14.06
N GLU A 99 12.18 5.98 -14.05
CA GLU A 99 13.03 6.96 -14.76
C GLU A 99 14.45 7.03 -14.21
N ALA A 100 14.63 6.81 -12.90
CA ALA A 100 15.94 6.76 -12.28
C ALA A 100 16.70 5.45 -12.57
N GLY A 101 16.07 4.47 -13.24
CA GLY A 101 16.65 3.16 -13.52
C GLY A 101 16.78 2.27 -12.28
N MET A 102 15.98 2.50 -11.24
CA MET A 102 16.02 1.71 -10.00
C MET A 102 15.24 0.40 -10.12
N CYS A 103 14.21 0.35 -10.97
CA CYS A 103 13.38 -0.82 -11.24
C CYS A 103 12.60 -0.62 -12.55
N ASP A 104 12.09 -1.69 -13.15
CA ASP A 104 11.28 -1.63 -14.37
C ASP A 104 9.78 -1.87 -14.11
N THR A 105 9.44 -2.70 -13.13
CA THR A 105 8.06 -3.10 -12.82
C THR A 105 7.77 -3.05 -11.33
N VAL A 106 6.80 -2.22 -10.95
CA VAL A 106 6.49 -1.94 -9.55
C VAL A 106 5.13 -2.52 -9.16
N ALA A 107 5.10 -3.41 -8.17
CA ALA A 107 3.86 -3.83 -7.52
C ALA A 107 3.45 -2.79 -6.45
N ILE A 108 2.25 -2.20 -6.60
CA ILE A 108 1.67 -1.29 -5.62
C ILE A 108 0.48 -1.98 -4.96
N PHE A 109 0.43 -2.03 -3.63
CA PHE A 109 -0.69 -2.69 -2.95
C PHE A 109 -1.14 -1.98 -1.67
N ARG A 110 -2.34 -2.38 -1.24
CA ARG A 110 -2.90 -2.06 0.08
C ARG A 110 -3.79 -3.21 0.54
N SER A 111 -3.69 -3.63 1.81
CA SER A 111 -4.59 -4.64 2.39
C SER A 111 -4.97 -4.34 3.84
N MET A 112 -6.26 -4.29 4.18
CA MET A 112 -6.71 -3.93 5.53
C MET A 112 -7.89 -4.74 6.03
N ASN A 113 -7.96 -4.89 7.35
CA ASN A 113 -9.10 -5.45 8.07
C ASN A 113 -9.81 -4.36 8.87
N GLY A 114 -10.40 -3.37 8.17
CA GLY A 114 -10.99 -2.22 8.85
C GLY A 114 -12.18 -2.54 9.77
N TYR A 115 -12.86 -3.67 9.59
CA TYR A 115 -13.96 -4.10 10.47
C TYR A 115 -13.47 -4.86 11.71
N SER A 116 -12.55 -5.83 11.52
CA SER A 116 -12.09 -6.77 12.56
C SER A 116 -10.78 -6.37 13.24
N SER A 117 -10.07 -5.37 12.73
CA SER A 117 -8.85 -4.81 13.32
C SER A 117 -9.03 -3.32 13.65
N ILE A 118 -7.92 -2.59 13.83
CA ILE A 118 -7.95 -1.15 14.14
C ILE A 118 -8.74 -0.41 13.06
N ARG A 119 -9.76 0.35 13.48
CA ARG A 119 -10.53 1.22 12.60
C ARG A 119 -10.01 2.64 12.70
N ILE A 120 -9.17 3.04 11.74
CA ILE A 120 -8.72 4.42 11.61
C ILE A 120 -9.94 5.35 11.46
N GLY A 121 -9.99 6.41 12.28
CA GLY A 121 -11.11 7.36 12.30
C GLY A 121 -12.45 6.81 12.83
N GLY A 122 -12.46 5.63 13.46
CA GLY A 122 -13.66 5.04 14.06
C GLY A 122 -13.98 5.57 15.46
N THR A 123 -15.05 5.06 16.06
CA THR A 123 -15.43 5.29 17.47
C THR A 123 -15.49 3.96 18.25
N GLY A 124 -15.45 4.03 19.58
CA GLY A 124 -15.56 2.88 20.47
C GLY A 124 -14.26 2.08 20.64
N ALA A 125 -14.36 0.88 21.24
CA ALA A 125 -13.20 0.08 21.66
C ALA A 125 -12.21 -0.25 20.52
N ARG A 126 -12.68 -0.34 19.27
CA ARG A 126 -11.85 -0.63 18.08
C ARG A 126 -11.11 0.60 17.53
N ALA A 127 -11.45 1.79 18.00
CA ALA A 127 -10.74 3.05 17.75
C ALA A 127 -9.86 3.46 18.94
N ALA A 128 -9.98 2.78 20.07
CA ALA A 128 -9.18 3.01 21.27
C ALA A 128 -7.81 2.33 21.15
N SER A 129 -7.00 2.75 20.17
CA SER A 129 -5.57 2.39 20.18
C SER A 129 -4.84 3.23 21.23
N ALA A 130 -3.82 2.65 21.85
CA ALA A 130 -3.01 3.33 22.85
C ALA A 130 -2.40 4.62 22.28
N ILE A 131 -2.57 5.73 22.99
CA ILE A 131 -1.99 7.02 22.61
C ILE A 131 -0.49 6.95 22.86
N SER A 132 0.31 7.04 21.81
CA SER A 132 1.77 7.01 21.92
C SER A 132 2.42 7.78 20.77
N GLY A 133 3.68 8.22 20.97
CA GLY A 133 4.44 8.92 19.94
C GLY A 133 3.71 10.15 19.40
N LEU A 134 3.57 10.23 18.07
CA LEU A 134 2.92 11.36 17.40
C LEU A 134 1.43 11.52 17.77
N ASP A 135 0.77 10.48 18.27
CA ASP A 135 -0.63 10.57 18.70
C ASP A 135 -0.81 11.54 19.87
N LEU A 136 0.23 11.71 20.71
CA LEU A 136 0.21 12.68 21.83
C LEU A 136 0.06 14.12 21.34
N MET A 137 0.63 14.43 20.16
CA MET A 137 0.48 15.74 19.54
C MET A 137 -0.80 15.82 18.72
N LYS A 138 -1.20 14.76 18.02
CA LYS A 138 -2.30 14.79 17.03
C LYS A 138 -3.69 14.69 17.65
N ARG A 139 -3.87 13.79 18.62
CA ARG A 139 -5.19 13.47 19.17
C ARG A 139 -5.85 14.62 19.96
N PRO A 140 -5.12 15.43 20.75
CA PRO A 140 -5.73 16.59 21.42
C PRO A 140 -6.37 17.58 20.46
N TYR A 141 -5.85 17.68 19.23
CA TYR A 141 -6.41 18.53 18.17
C TYR A 141 -7.41 17.79 17.26
N GLY A 142 -7.87 16.60 17.64
CA GLY A 142 -8.89 15.85 16.92
C GLY A 142 -8.41 15.18 15.62
N LEU A 143 -7.09 15.05 15.40
CA LEU A 143 -6.53 14.43 14.18
C LEU A 143 -6.51 12.89 14.31
N ILE A 144 -7.69 12.26 14.23
CA ILE A 144 -7.91 10.84 14.52
C ILE A 144 -8.21 9.97 13.28
N SER A 145 -8.52 10.60 12.16
CA SER A 145 -8.83 9.93 10.88
C SER A 145 -7.79 10.26 9.82
N ALA A 146 -7.74 9.44 8.76
CA ALA A 146 -6.87 9.70 7.62
C ALA A 146 -7.17 11.06 6.97
N VAL A 147 -8.46 11.38 6.74
CA VAL A 147 -8.87 12.66 6.15
C VAL A 147 -8.30 13.85 6.93
N GLN A 148 -8.41 13.83 8.27
CA GLN A 148 -7.87 14.90 9.11
C GLN A 148 -6.34 14.96 9.08
N ASN A 149 -5.66 13.81 8.99
CA ASN A 149 -4.20 13.75 8.98
C ASN A 149 -3.57 14.23 7.66
N PHE A 150 -4.33 14.29 6.57
CA PHE A 150 -3.85 14.61 5.22
C PHE A 150 -4.65 15.75 4.54
N ALA A 151 -5.30 16.62 5.33
CA ALA A 151 -6.13 17.74 4.85
C ALA A 151 -5.35 19.05 4.58
N PHE A 152 -4.02 19.02 4.62
CA PHE A 152 -3.16 20.21 4.46
C PHE A 152 -2.79 20.49 3.01
#